data_AF-A0AAU9Y096-F1
#
_entry.id   AF-A0AAU9Y096-F1
#
_cell.length_a   1.000
_cell.length_b   1.000
_cell.length_c   1.000
_cell.angle_alpha   90.00
_cell.angle_beta   90.00
_cell.angle_gamma   90.00
#
_symmetry.space_group_name_H-M   'P 1'
#
loop_
_entity.id
_entity.type
_entity.pdbx_description
1 polymer ?
#
loop_
_entity_poly.entity_id
_entity_poly.type
_entity_poly.pdbx_seq_one_letter_code
_entity_poly.pdbx_strand_id
1 'polypeptide(L)'
;MRESILDALRESPSKVDEKPKEGNPQPPVQQNECLSTLYNNVMKPVADLVQGDELFIIPDGPLWLAPYAAFKDGNSKYLCESFRIRLAPSLRSLRLIADCPDDYHKSSGALFVGDPWVAELTNTKIEKPLEQLPCAKEEVEMIGNILNITPITGRQATKHRISSMPTEEDYILTIEDVLNVQLCAKLVVLSCCYSGRGEIKAEGAVDIACAFMVAGARSVVVSLWAIDDMATLEFMKCFYQHLAEG
;
A
#
# COMPACT_ATOMS: atom_id res chain seq x y z
N MET A 1 11.74 -35.02 21.12
CA MET A 1 10.94 -34.40 20.06
C MET A 1 9.78 -33.68 20.73
N ARG A 2 9.83 -32.33 20.80
CA ARG A 2 8.82 -31.35 21.27
C ARG A 2 9.24 -30.26 22.28
N GLU A 3 10.53 -30.06 22.57
CA GLU A 3 10.98 -28.87 23.36
C GLU A 3 12.34 -28.33 22.88
N SER A 4 12.45 -27.82 21.65
CA SER A 4 13.71 -27.24 21.17
C SER A 4 13.55 -26.12 20.13
N ILE A 5 12.35 -25.59 19.93
CA ILE A 5 12.11 -24.50 18.96
C ILE A 5 11.66 -23.20 19.66
N LEU A 6 11.18 -23.28 20.91
CA LEU A 6 10.63 -22.14 21.65
C LEU A 6 11.66 -21.39 22.53
N ASP A 7 12.86 -21.94 22.73
CA ASP A 7 13.91 -21.30 23.54
C ASP A 7 14.89 -20.42 22.75
N ALA A 8 14.80 -20.39 21.41
CA ALA A 8 15.66 -19.56 20.58
C ALA A 8 15.19 -18.09 20.45
N LEU A 9 14.10 -17.71 21.12
CA LEU A 9 13.48 -16.38 21.02
C LEU A 9 13.47 -15.59 22.34
N ARG A 10 14.34 -15.91 23.31
CA ARG A 10 14.33 -15.25 24.62
C ARG A 10 15.71 -14.70 25.04
N GLU A 11 15.79 -13.36 25.01
CA GLU A 11 16.76 -12.43 25.62
C GLU A 11 18.16 -12.31 24.94
N SER A 12 18.75 -11.13 24.74
CA SER A 12 18.63 -9.81 25.40
C SER A 12 18.99 -8.64 24.43
N PRO A 13 18.86 -7.36 24.86
CA PRO A 13 18.59 -6.21 23.99
C PRO A 13 19.87 -5.54 23.44
N SER A 14 19.90 -5.30 22.13
CA SER A 14 20.89 -4.42 21.50
C SER A 14 20.33 -3.00 21.41
N LYS A 15 20.90 -2.10 22.24
CA LYS A 15 20.80 -0.64 22.13
C LYS A 15 20.84 -0.17 20.67
N VAL A 16 19.74 0.37 20.16
CA VAL A 16 19.74 1.36 19.07
C VAL A 16 18.56 2.31 19.30
N ASP A 17 18.64 3.09 20.38
CA ASP A 17 17.93 4.36 20.48
C ASP A 17 18.93 5.46 20.12
N GLU A 18 19.00 5.79 18.84
CA GLU A 18 19.37 7.14 18.41
C GLU A 18 18.24 7.66 17.53
N LYS A 19 17.53 8.68 18.03
CA LYS A 19 16.63 9.52 17.23
C LYS A 19 17.36 9.95 15.94
N PRO A 20 16.70 9.96 14.76
CA PRO A 20 17.26 10.63 13.61
C PRO A 20 17.43 12.11 13.96
N LYS A 21 18.68 12.58 13.98
CA LYS A 21 18.97 14.00 14.08
C LYS A 21 18.42 14.66 12.81
N GLU A 22 17.43 15.52 12.96
CA GLU A 22 17.18 16.58 11.98
C GLU A 22 18.49 17.35 11.76
N GLY A 23 18.88 17.50 10.50
CA GLY A 23 20.07 18.27 10.12
C GLY A 23 21.20 17.43 9.52
N ASN A 24 20.94 16.80 8.37
CA ASN A 24 21.88 16.89 7.24
C ASN A 24 21.10 16.56 5.96
N PRO A 25 21.09 17.41 4.93
CA PRO A 25 20.63 16.99 3.61
C PRO A 25 21.49 15.80 3.22
N GLN A 26 20.88 14.66 2.91
CA GLN A 26 21.62 13.63 2.17
C GLN A 26 22.23 14.33 0.95
N PRO A 27 23.54 14.15 0.67
CA PRO A 27 24.08 14.63 -0.59
C PRO A 27 23.21 14.07 -1.71
N PRO A 28 22.95 14.81 -2.80
CA PRO A 28 22.10 14.33 -3.88
C PRO A 28 22.79 13.12 -4.50
N VAL A 29 22.48 11.93 -4.00
CA VAL A 29 22.79 10.67 -4.65
C VAL A 29 22.14 10.78 -6.03
N GLN A 30 22.86 10.35 -7.08
CA GLN A 30 22.43 10.37 -8.48
C GLN A 30 21.15 9.54 -8.70
N GLN A 31 20.00 9.98 -8.18
CA GLN A 31 18.70 9.30 -8.29
C GLN A 31 18.34 9.10 -9.77
N ASN A 32 18.68 10.07 -10.62
CA ASN A 32 18.53 9.96 -12.07
C ASN A 32 19.35 8.81 -12.70
N GLU A 33 20.56 8.54 -12.21
CA GLU A 33 21.37 7.42 -12.72
C GLU A 33 20.86 6.08 -12.22
N CYS A 34 20.34 6.00 -10.99
CA CYS A 34 19.75 4.76 -10.47
C CYS A 34 18.50 4.35 -11.25
N LEU A 35 17.59 5.28 -11.54
CA LEU A 35 16.37 5.00 -12.31
C LEU A 35 16.66 4.61 -13.76
N SER A 36 17.67 5.24 -14.37
CA SER A 36 18.14 4.91 -15.71
C SER A 36 18.83 3.54 -15.74
N THR A 37 19.62 3.23 -14.71
CA THR A 37 20.25 1.91 -14.54
C THR A 37 19.21 0.81 -14.38
N LEU A 38 18.18 1.01 -13.56
CA LEU A 38 17.07 0.05 -13.41
C LEU A 38 16.34 -0.17 -14.74
N TYR A 39 16.02 0.90 -15.47
CA TYR A 39 15.43 0.80 -16.80
C TYR A 39 16.31 -0.02 -17.75
N ASN A 40 17.61 0.29 -17.80
CA ASN A 40 18.56 -0.37 -18.71
C ASN A 40 18.72 -1.86 -18.43
N ASN A 41 18.62 -2.29 -17.16
CA ASN A 41 18.76 -3.69 -16.79
C ASN A 41 17.44 -4.47 -16.91
N VAL A 42 16.30 -3.82 -16.66
CA VAL A 42 15.01 -4.51 -16.54
C VAL A 42 14.16 -4.34 -17.80
N MET A 43 14.00 -3.10 -18.28
CA MET A 43 13.07 -2.78 -19.37
C MET A 43 13.71 -2.81 -20.74
N LYS A 44 14.93 -2.26 -20.88
CA LYS A 44 15.62 -2.18 -22.17
C LYS A 44 15.77 -3.53 -22.89
N PRO A 45 16.05 -4.68 -22.22
CA PRO A 45 16.17 -5.97 -22.90
C PRO A 45 14.89 -6.45 -23.59
N VAL A 46 13.73 -5.95 -23.15
CA VAL A 46 12.40 -6.36 -23.65
C VAL A 46 11.65 -5.22 -24.32
N ALA A 47 12.24 -4.03 -24.44
CA ALA A 47 11.56 -2.82 -24.92
C ALA A 47 10.93 -3.01 -26.30
N ASP A 48 11.62 -3.70 -27.22
CA ASP A 48 11.13 -3.96 -28.58
C ASP A 48 9.96 -4.96 -28.63
N LEU A 49 9.72 -5.70 -27.54
CA LEU A 49 8.63 -6.66 -27.42
C LEU A 49 7.36 -6.06 -26.80
N VAL A 50 7.49 -4.90 -26.14
CA VAL A 50 6.36 -4.23 -25.48
C VAL A 50 5.54 -3.50 -26.54
N GLN A 51 4.25 -3.78 -26.59
CA GLN A 51 3.29 -3.18 -27.52
C GLN A 51 2.09 -2.61 -26.74
N GLY A 52 1.47 -1.56 -27.28
CA GLY A 52 0.31 -0.90 -26.66
C GLY A 52 0.71 0.17 -25.65
N ASP A 53 -0.26 0.55 -24.80
CA ASP A 53 -0.14 1.63 -23.82
C ASP A 53 -0.34 1.15 -22.37
N GLU A 54 -0.39 -0.17 -22.15
CA GLU A 54 -0.53 -0.79 -20.83
C GLU A 54 0.53 -1.88 -20.63
N LEU A 55 1.17 -1.87 -19.47
CA LEU A 55 2.22 -2.81 -19.10
C LEU A 55 1.85 -3.53 -17.81
N PHE A 56 1.65 -4.85 -17.91
CA PHE A 56 1.50 -5.74 -16.77
C PHE A 56 2.87 -6.31 -16.38
N ILE A 57 3.29 -6.06 -15.15
CA ILE A 57 4.55 -6.50 -14.61
C ILE A 57 4.29 -7.56 -13.54
N ILE A 58 4.91 -8.72 -13.70
CA ILE A 58 4.91 -9.78 -12.70
C ILE A 58 6.32 -9.83 -12.13
N PRO A 59 6.60 -9.04 -11.08
CA PRO A 59 7.92 -8.98 -10.49
C PRO A 59 8.25 -10.27 -9.75
N ASP A 60 9.54 -10.60 -9.72
CA ASP A 60 10.09 -11.71 -8.94
C ASP A 60 11.17 -11.20 -7.98
N GLY A 61 11.23 -11.80 -6.80
CA GLY A 61 12.19 -11.45 -5.77
C GLY A 61 12.24 -9.94 -5.44
N PRO A 62 13.43 -9.33 -5.31
CA PRO A 62 13.59 -7.91 -4.94
C PRO A 62 12.95 -6.91 -5.90
N LEU A 63 12.65 -7.31 -7.14
CA LEU A 63 12.01 -6.44 -8.12
C LEU A 63 10.58 -6.04 -7.72
N TRP A 64 9.98 -6.71 -6.73
CA TRP A 64 8.71 -6.30 -6.14
C TRP A 64 8.72 -4.84 -5.65
N LEU A 65 9.86 -4.37 -5.14
CA LEU A 65 10.01 -3.01 -4.62
C LEU A 65 10.55 -2.02 -5.67
N ALA A 66 10.68 -2.44 -6.93
CA ALA A 66 11.19 -1.57 -7.97
C ALA A 66 10.17 -0.48 -8.34
N PRO A 67 10.58 0.79 -8.42
CA PRO A 67 9.68 1.89 -8.77
C PRO A 67 9.47 1.96 -10.29
N TYR A 68 8.83 0.94 -10.88
CA TYR A 68 8.69 0.80 -12.33
C TYR A 68 8.14 2.06 -13.01
N ALA A 69 7.14 2.72 -12.40
CA ALA A 69 6.59 3.97 -12.90
C ALA A 69 7.63 5.09 -13.05
N ALA A 70 8.62 5.12 -12.15
CA ALA A 70 9.70 6.10 -12.14
C ALA A 70 10.93 5.65 -12.95
N PHE A 71 10.93 4.48 -13.58
CA PHE A 71 12.04 4.08 -14.44
C PHE A 71 12.21 5.09 -15.58
N LYS A 72 13.46 5.41 -15.90
CA LYS A 72 13.78 6.49 -16.83
C LYS A 72 14.47 5.93 -18.07
N ASP A 73 13.91 6.20 -19.23
CA ASP A 73 14.46 5.72 -20.50
C ASP A 73 15.69 6.54 -20.97
N GLY A 74 16.25 6.15 -22.12
CA GLY A 74 17.39 6.87 -22.71
C GLY A 74 17.08 8.30 -23.14
N ASN A 75 15.81 8.68 -23.26
CA ASN A 75 15.34 10.03 -23.59
C ASN A 75 14.98 10.84 -22.34
N SER A 76 15.31 10.35 -21.14
CA SER A 76 14.92 10.97 -19.87
C SER A 76 13.41 11.00 -19.59
N LYS A 77 12.62 10.16 -20.27
CA LYS A 77 11.18 10.03 -20.05
C LYS A 77 10.90 8.95 -19.01
N TYR A 78 9.94 9.20 -18.12
CA TYR A 78 9.49 8.20 -17.15
C TYR A 78 8.60 7.16 -17.82
N LEU A 79 8.66 5.91 -17.34
CA LEU A 79 7.89 4.81 -17.92
C LEU A 79 6.37 5.06 -17.82
N CYS A 80 5.90 5.67 -16.72
CA CYS A 80 4.48 6.02 -16.54
C CYS A 80 3.95 7.06 -17.53
N GLU A 81 4.83 7.84 -18.17
CA GLU A 81 4.44 8.80 -19.22
C GLU A 81 4.22 8.11 -20.58
N SER A 82 4.54 6.83 -20.69
CA SER A 82 4.35 6.03 -21.92
C SER A 82 3.38 4.87 -21.72
N PHE A 83 3.31 4.32 -20.51
CA PHE A 83 2.49 3.15 -20.19
C PHE A 83 1.67 3.36 -18.93
N ARG A 84 0.43 2.87 -18.94
CA ARG A 84 -0.30 2.52 -17.72
C ARG A 84 0.34 1.27 -17.13
N ILE A 85 0.91 1.38 -15.94
CA ILE A 85 1.67 0.29 -15.32
C ILE A 85 0.81 -0.39 -14.25
N ARG A 86 0.69 -1.72 -14.33
CA ARG A 86 0.01 -2.55 -13.33
C ARG A 86 0.94 -3.66 -12.89
N LEU A 87 1.00 -3.89 -11.59
CA LEU A 87 1.71 -5.04 -11.02
C LEU A 87 0.71 -6.14 -10.73
N ALA A 88 1.13 -7.39 -10.91
CA ALA A 88 0.36 -8.56 -10.50
C ALA A 88 1.28 -9.59 -9.85
N PRO A 89 0.81 -10.29 -8.81
CA PRO A 89 1.63 -11.29 -8.11
C PRO A 89 1.89 -12.52 -8.97
N SER A 90 1.00 -12.83 -9.92
CA SER A 90 1.16 -13.96 -10.84
C SER A 90 0.23 -13.84 -12.04
N LEU A 91 0.56 -14.54 -13.13
CA LEU A 91 -0.33 -14.70 -14.29
C LEU A 91 -1.67 -15.34 -13.90
N ARG A 92 -1.66 -16.22 -12.90
CA ARG A 92 -2.87 -16.87 -12.39
C ARG A 92 -3.83 -15.85 -11.79
N SER A 93 -3.32 -14.86 -11.06
CA SER A 93 -4.14 -13.80 -10.47
C SER A 93 -4.81 -12.94 -11.55
N LEU A 94 -4.07 -12.61 -12.61
CA LEU A 94 -4.64 -11.93 -13.77
C LEU A 94 -5.74 -12.74 -14.45
N ARG A 95 -5.54 -14.06 -14.60
CA ARG A 95 -6.57 -14.95 -15.14
C ARG A 95 -7.82 -15.00 -14.27
N LEU A 96 -7.67 -15.11 -12.95
CA LEU A 96 -8.80 -15.08 -12.01
C LEU A 96 -9.58 -13.77 -12.11
N ILE A 97 -8.89 -12.64 -12.25
CA ILE A 97 -9.52 -11.32 -12.44
C ILE A 97 -10.24 -11.26 -13.80
N ALA A 98 -9.65 -11.83 -14.86
CA ALA A 98 -10.22 -11.82 -16.21
C ALA A 98 -11.43 -12.77 -16.35
N ASP A 99 -11.41 -13.90 -15.65
CA ASP A 99 -12.50 -14.90 -15.62
C ASP A 99 -13.66 -14.46 -14.71
N CYS A 100 -13.47 -13.38 -13.93
CA CYS A 100 -14.48 -12.84 -13.02
C CYS A 100 -15.65 -12.20 -13.81
N PRO A 101 -16.92 -12.52 -13.48
CA PRO A 101 -18.08 -11.92 -14.14
C PRO A 101 -18.06 -10.39 -14.10
N ASP A 102 -18.46 -9.73 -15.19
CA ASP A 102 -18.46 -8.26 -15.29
C ASP A 102 -19.32 -7.60 -14.20
N ASP A 103 -20.33 -8.30 -13.70
CA ASP A 103 -21.22 -7.85 -12.62
C ASP A 103 -20.73 -8.11 -11.20
N TYR A 104 -19.68 -8.92 -11.02
CA TYR A 104 -19.17 -9.27 -9.69
C TYR A 104 -18.76 -8.03 -8.88
N HIS A 105 -18.11 -7.05 -9.53
CA HIS A 105 -17.72 -5.79 -8.88
C HIS A 105 -18.67 -4.63 -9.21
N LYS A 106 -19.90 -4.87 -9.71
CA LYS A 106 -20.84 -3.79 -10.07
C LYS A 106 -21.52 -3.15 -8.85
N SER A 107 -21.23 -3.58 -7.62
CA SER A 107 -21.78 -2.94 -6.43
C SER A 107 -21.43 -1.45 -6.39
N SER A 108 -22.46 -0.61 -6.31
CA SER A 108 -22.33 0.83 -6.15
C SER A 108 -22.09 1.17 -4.68
N GLY A 109 -21.08 1.98 -4.41
CA GLY A 109 -20.75 2.46 -3.07
C GLY A 109 -19.24 2.53 -2.87
N ALA A 110 -18.80 3.45 -2.02
CA ALA A 110 -17.43 3.45 -1.52
C ALA A 110 -17.46 3.55 0.01
N LEU A 111 -16.41 3.03 0.62
CA LEU A 111 -16.18 3.10 2.05
C LEU A 111 -14.84 3.80 2.26
N PHE A 112 -14.87 4.88 3.02
CA PHE A 112 -13.68 5.62 3.41
C PHE A 112 -13.45 5.48 4.91
N VAL A 113 -12.26 5.04 5.28
CA VAL A 113 -11.83 4.86 6.67
C VAL A 113 -10.48 5.54 6.83
N GLY A 114 -10.34 6.39 7.84
CA GLY A 114 -9.08 7.10 8.08
C GLY A 114 -8.95 7.60 9.52
N ASP A 115 -7.72 7.85 9.94
CA ASP A 115 -7.37 8.33 11.29
C ASP A 115 -8.12 7.58 12.43
N PRO A 116 -7.90 6.27 12.59
CA PRO A 116 -8.44 5.54 13.75
C PRO A 116 -7.93 6.15 15.06
N TRP A 117 -8.75 6.07 16.11
CA TRP A 117 -8.41 6.68 17.40
C TRP A 117 -7.40 5.83 18.17
N VAL A 118 -6.13 6.27 18.20
CA VAL A 118 -5.03 5.54 18.83
C VAL A 118 -4.37 6.26 20.01
N ALA A 119 -4.62 7.56 20.19
CA ALA A 119 -3.98 8.39 21.22
C ALA A 119 -4.21 7.94 22.68
N GLU A 120 -5.31 7.22 22.96
CA GLU A 120 -5.63 6.73 24.31
C GLU A 120 -5.26 5.25 24.52
N LEU A 121 -4.68 4.60 23.49
CA LEU A 121 -4.29 3.19 23.55
C LEU A 121 -2.91 3.09 24.20
N THR A 122 -2.88 2.96 25.52
CA THR A 122 -1.66 2.68 26.28
C THR A 122 -1.44 1.17 26.34
N ASN A 123 -0.85 0.60 25.30
CA ASN A 123 -0.39 -0.78 25.38
C ASN A 123 0.85 -0.85 26.30
N THR A 124 0.89 -1.81 27.23
CA THR A 124 2.05 -2.04 28.12
C THR A 124 3.32 -2.51 27.36
N LYS A 125 3.23 -2.72 26.05
CA LYS A 125 4.31 -3.20 25.17
C LYS A 125 4.86 -2.15 24.19
N ILE A 126 4.17 -1.02 23.99
CA ILE A 126 4.65 0.05 23.10
C ILE A 126 5.11 1.19 24.02
N GLU A 127 6.42 1.43 24.08
CA GLU A 127 7.01 2.42 25.00
C GLU A 127 6.55 3.86 24.74
N LYS A 128 5.86 4.13 23.62
CA LYS A 128 5.29 5.42 23.26
C LYS A 128 3.84 5.29 22.75
N PRO A 129 2.91 6.12 23.22
CA PRO A 129 1.58 6.23 22.64
C PRO A 129 1.69 6.54 21.14
N LEU A 130 0.85 5.89 20.33
CA LEU A 130 0.72 6.26 18.93
C LEU A 130 0.09 7.65 18.84
N GLU A 131 0.71 8.54 18.06
CA GLU A 131 0.19 9.89 17.82
C GLU A 131 -0.93 9.84 16.78
N GLN A 132 -1.97 10.67 16.96
CA GLN A 132 -2.98 10.85 15.91
C GLN A 132 -2.32 11.47 14.67
N LEU A 133 -2.93 11.22 13.50
CA LEU A 133 -2.45 11.73 12.22
C LEU A 133 -3.53 12.68 11.65
N PRO A 134 -3.55 13.97 12.05
CA PRO A 134 -4.52 14.93 11.55
C PRO A 134 -4.59 14.99 10.02
N CYS A 135 -3.46 14.89 9.33
CA CYS A 135 -3.40 14.89 7.87
C CYS A 135 -4.16 13.71 7.24
N ALA A 136 -4.14 12.52 7.87
CA ALA A 136 -4.91 11.37 7.40
C ALA A 136 -6.42 11.58 7.55
N LYS A 137 -6.83 12.31 8.60
CA LYS A 137 -8.22 12.74 8.77
C LYS A 137 -8.64 13.76 7.71
N GLU A 138 -7.79 14.76 7.46
CA GLU A 138 -8.05 15.76 6.41
C GLU A 138 -8.14 15.14 5.02
N GLU A 139 -7.26 14.17 4.72
CA GLU A 139 -7.29 13.43 3.46
C GLU A 139 -8.61 12.68 3.27
N VAL A 140 -9.04 11.90 4.26
CA VAL A 140 -10.25 11.09 4.13
C VAL A 140 -11.53 11.94 4.09
N GLU A 141 -11.55 13.07 4.82
CA GLU A 141 -12.64 14.05 4.76
C GLU A 141 -12.70 14.75 3.39
N MET A 142 -11.53 15.11 2.84
CA MET A 142 -11.42 15.68 1.49
C MET A 142 -11.97 14.72 0.42
N ILE A 143 -11.59 13.43 0.48
CA ILE A 143 -12.09 12.40 -0.44
C ILE A 143 -13.59 12.19 -0.27
N GLY A 144 -14.08 12.13 0.97
CA GLY A 144 -15.50 12.02 1.28
C GLY A 144 -16.32 13.16 0.66
N ASN A 145 -15.78 14.39 0.66
CA ASN A 145 -16.41 15.53 0.02
C ASN A 145 -16.43 15.41 -1.52
N ILE A 146 -15.33 14.97 -2.15
CA ILE A 146 -15.26 14.78 -3.61
C ILE A 146 -16.33 13.79 -4.09
N LEU A 147 -16.50 12.69 -3.35
CA LEU A 147 -17.39 11.58 -3.73
C LEU A 147 -18.76 11.61 -3.06
N ASN A 148 -19.04 12.64 -2.26
CA ASN A 148 -20.27 12.81 -1.49
C ASN A 148 -20.60 11.58 -0.60
N ILE A 149 -19.59 11.10 0.13
CA ILE A 149 -19.68 9.95 1.05
C ILE A 149 -19.10 10.38 2.41
N THR A 150 -19.83 10.13 3.48
CA THR A 150 -19.35 10.40 4.84
C THR A 150 -18.29 9.36 5.25
N PRO A 151 -17.05 9.77 5.54
CA PRO A 151 -16.01 8.85 5.97
C PRO A 151 -16.20 8.39 7.42
N ILE A 152 -15.62 7.24 7.75
CA ILE A 152 -15.53 6.73 9.11
C ILE A 152 -14.16 7.10 9.69
N THR A 153 -14.16 7.89 10.77
CA THR A 153 -12.92 8.37 11.41
C THR A 153 -12.95 8.24 12.93
N GLY A 154 -11.78 8.41 13.56
CA GLY A 154 -11.63 8.41 15.02
C GLY A 154 -12.14 7.12 15.66
N ARG A 155 -12.96 7.24 16.71
CA ARG A 155 -13.41 6.08 17.50
C ARG A 155 -14.33 5.12 16.75
N GLN A 156 -14.89 5.56 15.63
CA GLN A 156 -15.78 4.72 14.82
C GLN A 156 -15.01 3.87 13.81
N ALA A 157 -13.76 4.23 13.50
CA ALA A 157 -12.90 3.54 12.54
C ALA A 157 -12.30 2.25 13.11
N THR A 158 -13.19 1.30 13.43
CA THR A 158 -12.88 -0.01 14.00
C THR A 158 -13.23 -1.12 13.01
N LYS A 159 -12.60 -2.29 13.12
CA LYS A 159 -12.85 -3.47 12.27
C LYS A 159 -14.32 -3.86 12.22
N HIS A 160 -15.01 -3.71 13.34
CA HIS A 160 -16.40 -4.09 13.53
C HIS A 160 -17.17 -2.94 14.16
N ARG A 161 -18.48 -2.89 13.93
CA ARG A 161 -19.35 -1.94 14.64
C ARG A 161 -19.49 -2.41 16.09
N ILE A 162 -18.80 -1.75 17.01
CA ILE A 162 -18.75 -2.13 18.43
C ILE A 162 -19.76 -1.28 19.23
N SER A 163 -20.40 -1.91 20.21
CA SER A 163 -21.37 -1.25 21.12
C SER A 163 -20.76 -0.84 22.48
N SER A 164 -19.55 -1.31 22.78
CA SER A 164 -18.76 -1.03 23.97
C SER A 164 -17.52 -0.17 23.67
N MET A 165 -16.70 0.12 24.68
CA MET A 165 -15.43 0.82 24.46
C MET A 165 -14.49 -0.07 23.62
N PRO A 166 -13.96 0.42 22.48
CA PRO A 166 -13.06 -0.35 21.63
C PRO A 166 -11.67 -0.48 22.25
N THR A 167 -11.03 -1.60 21.94
CA THR A 167 -9.65 -1.93 22.32
C THR A 167 -8.71 -1.69 21.14
N GLU A 168 -7.40 -1.80 21.37
CA GLU A 168 -6.41 -1.62 20.29
C GLU A 168 -6.57 -2.62 19.15
N GLU A 169 -6.92 -3.87 19.47
CA GLU A 169 -7.16 -4.91 18.46
C GLU A 169 -8.31 -4.56 17.51
N ASP A 170 -9.24 -3.72 17.96
CA ASP A 170 -10.36 -3.25 17.14
C ASP A 170 -9.94 -2.21 16.10
N TYR A 171 -8.79 -1.56 16.27
CA TYR A 171 -8.29 -0.52 15.35
C TYR A 171 -7.21 -1.02 14.38
N ILE A 172 -6.55 -2.14 14.67
CA ILE A 172 -5.42 -2.66 13.87
C ILE A 172 -5.90 -3.69 12.85
N LEU A 173 -6.12 -3.30 11.60
CA LEU A 173 -6.46 -4.24 10.52
C LEU A 173 -5.27 -5.16 10.17
N THR A 174 -5.45 -6.48 10.32
CA THR A 174 -4.42 -7.49 10.01
C THR A 174 -4.68 -8.17 8.66
N ILE A 175 -3.67 -8.88 8.13
CA ILE A 175 -3.83 -9.72 6.94
C ILE A 175 -4.90 -10.79 7.16
N GLU A 176 -4.95 -11.41 8.35
CA GLU A 176 -5.95 -12.42 8.69
C GLU A 176 -7.37 -11.84 8.64
N ASP A 177 -7.57 -10.63 9.17
CA ASP A 177 -8.87 -9.95 9.09
C ASP A 177 -9.30 -9.76 7.63
N VAL A 178 -8.38 -9.28 6.77
CA VAL A 178 -8.67 -9.05 5.35
C VAL A 178 -9.01 -10.35 4.63
N LEU A 179 -8.25 -11.43 4.87
CA LEU A 179 -8.47 -12.74 4.24
C LEU A 179 -9.80 -13.39 4.66
N ASN A 180 -10.31 -13.05 5.84
CA ASN A 180 -11.60 -13.53 6.33
C ASN A 180 -12.80 -12.73 5.79
N VAL A 181 -12.55 -11.63 5.06
CA VAL A 181 -13.60 -10.84 4.40
C VAL A 181 -13.72 -11.24 2.94
N GLN A 182 -14.95 -11.39 2.45
CA GLN A 182 -15.21 -11.53 1.02
C GLN A 182 -15.58 -10.16 0.43
N LEU A 183 -14.67 -9.62 -0.39
CA LEU A 183 -14.79 -8.31 -1.01
C LEU A 183 -15.29 -8.42 -2.45
N CYS A 184 -16.15 -7.48 -2.83
CA CYS A 184 -16.56 -7.23 -4.21
C CYS A 184 -16.13 -5.81 -4.66
N ALA A 185 -14.92 -5.39 -4.27
CA ALA A 185 -14.43 -4.04 -4.54
C ALA A 185 -13.74 -3.95 -5.92
N LYS A 186 -14.05 -2.90 -6.70
CA LYS A 186 -13.31 -2.59 -7.94
C LYS A 186 -11.91 -2.06 -7.64
N LEU A 187 -11.79 -1.29 -6.57
CA LEU A 187 -10.59 -0.59 -6.19
C LEU A 187 -10.52 -0.56 -4.66
N VAL A 188 -9.37 -0.93 -4.12
CA VAL A 188 -8.97 -0.67 -2.73
C VAL A 188 -7.78 0.27 -2.78
N VAL A 189 -7.79 1.32 -1.95
CA VAL A 189 -6.68 2.27 -1.85
C VAL A 189 -6.16 2.24 -0.41
N LEU A 190 -4.90 1.88 -0.24
CA LEU A 190 -4.23 1.87 1.06
C LEU A 190 -3.32 3.09 1.16
N SER A 191 -3.88 4.18 1.68
CA SER A 191 -3.14 5.43 1.93
C SER A 191 -2.36 5.33 3.25
N CYS A 192 -1.41 4.40 3.28
CA CYS A 192 -0.52 4.21 4.41
C CYS A 192 0.89 3.97 3.87
N CYS A 193 1.89 4.61 4.49
CA CYS A 193 3.30 4.42 4.16
C CYS A 193 3.66 2.93 4.20
N TYR A 194 4.40 2.47 3.20
CA TYR A 194 4.88 1.08 3.10
C TYR A 194 3.77 0.01 3.01
N SER A 195 2.53 0.37 2.67
CA SER A 195 1.43 -0.60 2.48
C SER A 195 1.67 -1.61 1.35
N GLY A 196 2.54 -1.27 0.39
CA GLY A 196 3.02 -2.18 -0.65
C GLY A 196 4.30 -2.92 -0.29
N ARG A 197 4.82 -2.74 0.94
CA ARG A 197 6.01 -3.45 1.43
C ARG A 197 5.56 -4.67 2.21
N GLY A 198 6.10 -5.83 1.84
CA GLY A 198 5.86 -7.09 2.53
C GLY A 198 7.10 -7.96 2.60
N GLU A 199 6.94 -9.13 3.19
CA GLU A 199 7.98 -10.15 3.20
C GLU A 199 8.05 -10.80 1.81
N ILE A 200 9.19 -10.68 1.13
CA ILE A 200 9.39 -11.31 -0.18
C ILE A 200 9.82 -12.76 0.08
N LYS A 201 8.94 -13.70 -0.27
CA LYS A 201 9.21 -15.15 -0.18
C LYS A 201 9.42 -15.74 -1.56
N ALA A 202 9.89 -16.99 -1.61
CA ALA A 202 10.03 -17.73 -2.86
C ALA A 202 8.69 -17.91 -3.60
N GLU A 203 7.56 -17.81 -2.91
CA GLU A 203 6.21 -17.92 -3.47
C GLU A 203 5.61 -16.56 -3.90
N GLY A 204 6.36 -15.47 -3.73
CA GLY A 204 5.92 -14.10 -4.01
C GLY A 204 5.95 -13.21 -2.76
N ALA A 205 5.50 -11.96 -2.93
CA ALA A 205 5.38 -11.03 -1.82
C ALA A 205 4.17 -11.38 -0.93
N VAL A 206 4.41 -11.43 0.37
CA VAL A 206 3.36 -11.50 1.38
C VAL A 206 3.19 -10.09 1.93
N ASP A 207 2.24 -9.36 1.34
CA ASP A 207 1.84 -8.02 1.77
C ASP A 207 0.30 -7.92 1.91
N ILE A 208 -0.13 -6.84 2.57
CA ILE A 208 -1.55 -6.57 2.76
C ILE A 208 -2.28 -6.31 1.43
N ALA A 209 -1.58 -5.81 0.40
CA ALA A 209 -2.15 -5.60 -0.92
C ALA A 209 -2.58 -6.92 -1.56
N CYS A 210 -1.73 -7.94 -1.47
CA CYS A 210 -2.03 -9.30 -1.91
C CYS A 210 -3.18 -9.91 -1.11
N ALA A 211 -3.26 -9.65 0.19
CA ALA A 211 -4.40 -10.08 1.00
C ALA A 211 -5.73 -9.51 0.46
N PHE A 212 -5.78 -8.22 0.10
CA PHE A 212 -6.97 -7.61 -0.51
C PHE A 212 -7.32 -8.20 -1.88
N MET A 213 -6.32 -8.52 -2.71
CA MET A 213 -6.56 -9.22 -3.98
C MET A 213 -7.14 -10.62 -3.76
N VAL A 214 -6.61 -11.37 -2.80
CA VAL A 214 -7.13 -12.71 -2.42
C VAL A 214 -8.53 -12.63 -1.84
N ALA A 215 -8.82 -11.59 -1.05
CA ALA A 215 -10.15 -11.32 -0.50
C ALA A 215 -11.19 -10.95 -1.58
N GLY A 216 -10.77 -10.69 -2.83
CA GLY A 216 -11.66 -10.43 -3.96
C GLY A 216 -11.69 -8.99 -4.45
N ALA A 217 -10.71 -8.15 -4.09
CA ALA A 217 -10.53 -6.85 -4.73
C ALA A 217 -9.99 -7.02 -6.17
N ARG A 218 -10.56 -6.28 -7.14
CA ARG A 218 -10.09 -6.32 -8.55
C ARG A 218 -8.76 -5.61 -8.75
N SER A 219 -8.50 -4.57 -7.97
CA SER A 219 -7.27 -3.77 -8.04
C SER A 219 -7.00 -3.11 -6.69
N VAL A 220 -5.73 -2.97 -6.35
CA VAL A 220 -5.28 -2.36 -5.11
C VAL A 220 -4.21 -1.32 -5.43
N VAL A 221 -4.38 -0.11 -4.90
CA VAL A 221 -3.38 0.97 -4.94
C VAL A 221 -2.73 1.06 -3.57
N VAL A 222 -1.40 1.10 -3.56
CA VAL A 222 -0.58 1.09 -2.33
C VAL A 222 0.60 2.05 -2.48
N SER A 223 1.23 2.39 -1.36
CA SER A 223 2.51 3.11 -1.34
C SER A 223 3.66 2.14 -1.03
N LEU A 224 4.75 2.22 -1.79
CA LEU A 224 5.94 1.39 -1.57
C LEU A 224 6.88 1.99 -0.51
N TRP A 225 6.84 3.30 -0.30
CA TRP A 225 7.70 4.05 0.63
C TRP A 225 6.91 5.15 1.33
N ALA A 226 7.52 5.73 2.38
CA ALA A 226 6.99 6.92 3.03
C ALA A 226 7.07 8.11 2.08
N ILE A 227 5.96 8.85 1.98
CA ILE A 227 5.82 10.06 1.18
C ILE A 227 5.48 11.20 2.14
N ASP A 228 5.91 12.41 1.83
CA ASP A 228 5.52 13.61 2.55
C ASP A 228 3.99 13.77 2.59
N ASP A 229 3.45 14.21 3.73
CA ASP A 229 2.01 14.28 3.95
C ASP A 229 1.32 15.26 2.97
N MET A 230 1.95 16.41 2.70
CA MET A 230 1.39 17.41 1.79
C MET A 230 1.41 16.91 0.34
N ALA A 231 2.49 16.25 -0.05
CA ALA A 231 2.58 15.63 -1.37
C ALA A 231 1.54 14.51 -1.55
N THR A 232 1.31 13.70 -0.50
CA THR A 232 0.29 12.63 -0.52
C THR A 232 -1.11 13.23 -0.64
N LEU A 233 -1.41 14.27 0.13
CA LEU A 233 -2.70 14.96 0.08
C LEU A 233 -3.00 15.54 -1.31
N GLU A 234 -2.02 16.20 -1.92
CA GLU A 234 -2.15 16.74 -3.28
C GLU A 234 -2.36 15.63 -4.32
N PHE A 235 -1.54 14.57 -4.24
CA PHE A 235 -1.69 13.41 -5.12
C PHE A 235 -3.07 12.76 -5.01
N MET A 236 -3.53 12.50 -3.78
CA MET A 236 -4.82 11.85 -3.53
C MET A 236 -5.99 12.72 -3.98
N LYS A 237 -5.90 14.04 -3.77
CA LYS A 237 -6.90 14.98 -4.29
C LYS A 237 -7.01 14.87 -5.81
N CYS A 238 -5.90 14.95 -6.52
CA CYS A 238 -5.89 14.80 -7.97
C CYS A 238 -6.40 13.41 -8.40
N PHE A 239 -5.95 12.34 -7.75
CA PHE A 239 -6.37 10.97 -8.04
C PHE A 239 -7.89 10.79 -7.93
N TYR A 240 -8.49 11.22 -6.83
CA TYR A 240 -9.93 11.06 -6.61
C TYR A 240 -10.79 12.03 -7.44
N GLN A 241 -10.27 13.21 -7.81
CA GLN A 241 -10.94 14.10 -8.77
C GLN A 241 -11.06 13.43 -10.14
N HIS A 242 -9.97 12.91 -10.69
CA HIS A 242 -10.01 12.19 -11.97
C HIS A 242 -10.86 10.92 -11.87
N LEU A 243 -10.80 10.20 -10.74
CA LEU A 243 -11.64 9.02 -10.51
C LEU A 243 -13.15 9.35 -10.52
N ALA A 244 -13.54 10.53 -10.03
CA ALA A 244 -14.92 10.99 -10.03
C ALA A 244 -15.40 11.43 -11.43
N GLU A 245 -14.49 11.94 -12.26
CA GLU A 245 -14.77 12.40 -13.62
C GLU A 245 -14.88 11.24 -14.63
N GLY A 246 -14.20 10.12 -14.39
CA GLY A 246 -14.23 8.90 -15.21
C GLY A 246 -13.12 8.83 -16.26
#